data_AF-A0A3D5YKQ5-F1
#
_entry.id   AF-A0A3D5YKQ5-F1
#
_cell.length_a   1.000
_cell.length_b   1.000
_cell.length_c   1.000
_cell.angle_alpha   90.00
_cell.angle_beta   90.00
_cell.angle_gamma   90.00
#
_symmetry.space_group_name_H-M   'P 1'
#
loop_
_entity.id
_entity.type
_entity.pdbx_description
1 polymer ?
#
loop_
_entity_poly.entity_id
_entity_poly.type
_entity_poly.pdbx_seq_one_letter_code
_entity_poly.pdbx_strand_id
1 'polypeptide(L)'
;KVFKGFELLKSDVDPRKGSLHLDCAFQPVGCGVLLAPHLFKNQDDVDWIRSFFGTENVYECSKEEAYALSTNVFSVSPTQVIVADTFISLIDWLTSKDMEVFKVPYSEIVKMGGLLRCSTMPLKRD
;
A
#
# COMPACT_ATOMS: atom_id res chain seq x y z
N LYS A 1 -7.96 -22.28 0.08
CA LYS A 1 -7.81 -20.81 0.29
C LYS A 1 -8.94 -20.37 1.21
N VAL A 2 -8.64 -19.74 2.34
CA VAL A 2 -9.66 -19.17 3.23
C VAL A 2 -9.84 -17.71 2.84
N PHE A 3 -11.08 -17.26 2.68
CA PHE A 3 -11.38 -15.86 2.38
C PHE A 3 -11.36 -15.04 3.68
N LYS A 4 -10.65 -13.92 3.68
CA LYS A 4 -10.65 -12.92 4.75
C LYS A 4 -11.07 -11.57 4.15
N GLY A 5 -12.20 -11.06 4.60
CA GLY A 5 -12.66 -9.72 4.26
C GLY A 5 -12.07 -8.68 5.20
N PHE A 6 -11.96 -7.44 4.71
CA PHE A 6 -11.54 -6.27 5.47
C PHE A 6 -12.56 -5.15 5.30
N GLU A 7 -12.94 -4.51 6.39
CA GLU A 7 -13.79 -3.31 6.34
C GLU A 7 -12.94 -2.05 6.45
N LEU A 8 -13.14 -1.13 5.50
CA LEU A 8 -12.46 0.17 5.48
C LEU A 8 -13.38 1.26 6.02
N LEU A 9 -12.78 2.27 6.65
CA LEU A 9 -13.45 3.53 6.93
C LEU A 9 -13.74 4.26 5.61
N LYS A 10 -14.94 4.81 5.51
CA LYS A 10 -15.39 5.62 4.37
C LYS A 10 -15.84 6.97 4.92
N SER A 11 -15.52 8.02 4.18
CA SER A 11 -15.80 9.40 4.57
C SER A 11 -16.22 10.16 3.32
N ASP A 12 -17.46 10.66 3.33
CA ASP A 12 -18.01 11.45 2.22
C ASP A 12 -17.59 12.93 2.30
N VAL A 13 -16.93 13.34 3.39
CA VAL A 13 -16.63 14.75 3.70
C VAL A 13 -15.14 15.06 3.86
N ASP A 14 -14.35 14.08 4.31
CA ASP A 14 -12.93 14.25 4.60
C ASP A 14 -12.12 13.12 3.93
N PRO A 15 -11.41 13.39 2.82
CA PRO A 15 -10.68 12.37 2.06
C PRO A 15 -9.49 11.78 2.83
N ARG A 16 -9.08 12.37 3.97
CA ARG A 16 -8.03 11.83 4.84
C ARG A 16 -8.54 10.80 5.85
N LYS A 17 -9.85 10.66 5.98
CA LYS A 17 -10.49 9.81 7.00
C LYS A 17 -11.14 8.55 6.42
N GLY A 18 -10.87 8.22 5.17
CA GLY A 18 -11.40 7.00 4.58
C GLY A 18 -10.66 6.56 3.34
N SER A 19 -10.86 5.30 2.99
CA SER A 19 -10.42 4.72 1.74
C SER A 19 -11.60 4.07 1.03
N LEU A 20 -11.67 4.27 -0.28
CA LEU A 20 -12.68 3.62 -1.12
C LEU A 20 -12.24 2.23 -1.59
N HIS A 21 -10.94 2.04 -1.82
CA HIS A 21 -10.36 0.80 -2.30
C HIS A 21 -9.33 0.23 -1.33
N LEU A 22 -9.20 -1.10 -1.30
CA LEU A 22 -8.28 -1.79 -0.40
C LEU A 22 -6.81 -1.49 -0.76
N ASP A 23 -6.48 -1.34 -2.03
CA ASP A 23 -5.11 -1.05 -2.49
C ASP A 23 -4.58 0.35 -2.08
N CYS A 24 -5.47 1.25 -1.67
CA CYS A 24 -5.11 2.54 -1.06
C CYS A 24 -4.88 2.46 0.46
N ALA A 25 -5.20 1.32 1.09
CA ALA A 25 -5.01 1.10 2.53
C ALA A 25 -4.08 -0.10 2.84
N PHE A 26 -3.91 -1.02 1.89
CA PHE A 26 -3.21 -2.28 2.07
C PHE A 26 -2.67 -2.78 0.73
N GLN A 27 -1.37 -3.08 0.71
CA GLN A 27 -0.72 -3.62 -0.47
C GLN A 27 0.39 -4.59 -0.07
N PRO A 28 0.24 -5.90 -0.35
CA PRO A 28 1.33 -6.85 -0.24
C PRO A 28 2.43 -6.53 -1.26
N VAL A 29 3.68 -6.65 -0.82
CA VAL A 29 4.88 -6.54 -1.64
C VAL A 29 5.78 -7.75 -1.36
N GLY A 30 6.81 -7.97 -2.18
CA GLY A 30 7.68 -9.14 -2.08
C GLY A 30 8.29 -9.39 -0.69
N CYS A 31 8.63 -8.31 0.01
CA CYS A 31 9.25 -8.36 1.34
C CYS A 31 8.28 -8.20 2.52
N GLY A 32 6.97 -8.07 2.30
CA GLY A 32 6.02 -7.78 3.37
C GLY A 32 4.73 -7.09 2.90
N VAL A 33 4.30 -6.08 3.64
CA VAL A 33 3.04 -5.37 3.35
C VAL A 33 3.12 -3.90 3.71
N LEU A 34 2.51 -3.05 2.87
CA LEU A 34 2.28 -1.64 3.13
C LEU A 34 0.87 -1.49 3.71
N LEU A 35 0.75 -0.81 4.85
CA LEU A 35 -0.50 -0.75 5.62
C LEU A 35 -0.79 0.67 6.10
N ALA A 36 -1.98 1.18 5.84
CA ALA A 36 -2.51 2.39 6.44
C ALA A 36 -3.55 1.99 7.52
N PRO A 37 -3.11 1.68 8.76
CA PRO A 37 -3.96 1.03 9.76
C PRO A 37 -5.19 1.87 10.13
N HIS A 38 -5.05 3.20 10.14
CA HIS A 38 -6.11 4.14 10.46
C HIS A 38 -7.25 4.19 9.42
N LEU A 39 -7.09 3.55 8.25
CA LEU A 39 -8.14 3.45 7.22
C LEU A 39 -8.99 2.19 7.36
N PHE A 40 -8.66 1.31 8.30
CA PHE A 40 -9.45 0.12 8.64
C PHE A 40 -10.49 0.47 9.71
N LYS A 41 -11.69 -0.09 9.58
CA LYS A 41 -12.79 0.14 10.52
C LYS A 41 -12.62 -0.66 11.81
N ASN A 42 -12.06 -1.86 11.70
CA ASN A 42 -11.90 -2.80 12.82
C ASN A 42 -10.41 -2.94 13.16
N GLN A 43 -10.05 -2.72 14.43
CA GLN A 43 -8.66 -2.90 14.89
C GLN A 43 -8.20 -4.36 14.75
N ASP A 44 -9.10 -5.33 14.95
CA ASP A 44 -8.82 -6.76 14.79
C ASP A 44 -8.37 -7.13 13.36
N ASP A 45 -8.80 -6.37 12.34
CA ASP A 45 -8.35 -6.58 10.96
C ASP A 45 -6.87 -6.16 10.79
N VAL A 46 -6.47 -5.05 11.42
CA VAL A 46 -5.09 -4.57 11.44
C VAL A 46 -4.20 -5.54 12.22
N ASP A 47 -4.67 -6.01 13.37
CA ASP A 47 -3.91 -6.94 14.21
C ASP A 47 -3.75 -8.31 13.54
N TRP A 48 -4.78 -8.76 12.81
CA TRP A 48 -4.68 -9.94 11.96
C TRP A 48 -3.58 -9.77 10.88
N ILE A 49 -3.53 -8.62 10.19
CA ILE A 49 -2.51 -8.34 9.18
C ILE A 49 -1.10 -8.37 9.81
N ARG A 50 -0.91 -7.70 10.94
CA ARG A 50 0.36 -7.71 11.68
C ARG A 50 0.79 -9.11 12.08
N SER A 51 -0.14 -9.92 12.57
CA SER A 51 0.13 -11.32 12.94
C SER A 51 0.43 -12.20 11.72
N PHE A 52 -0.20 -11.94 10.58
CA PHE A 52 -0.04 -12.74 9.37
C PHE A 52 1.31 -12.50 8.67
N PHE A 53 1.73 -11.24 8.57
CA PHE A 53 2.99 -10.87 7.89
C PHE A 53 4.20 -10.85 8.83
N GLY A 54 3.98 -10.78 10.15
CA GLY A 54 5.03 -10.45 11.11
C GLY A 54 5.23 -8.94 11.17
N THR A 55 5.21 -8.35 12.37
CA THR A 55 5.27 -6.89 12.57
C THR A 55 6.49 -6.23 11.94
N GLU A 56 7.60 -6.96 11.83
CA GLU A 56 8.84 -6.51 11.21
C GLU A 56 8.76 -6.39 9.68
N ASN A 57 7.73 -6.98 9.05
CA ASN A 57 7.47 -6.93 7.61
C ASN A 57 6.25 -6.05 7.27
N VAL A 58 5.78 -5.25 8.23
CA VAL A 58 4.70 -4.28 8.02
C VAL A 58 5.30 -2.87 7.97
N TYR A 59 5.13 -2.20 6.84
CA TYR A 59 5.37 -0.76 6.73
C TYR A 59 4.06 -0.02 7.05
N GLU A 60 3.99 0.62 8.21
CA GLU A 60 2.81 1.41 8.60
C GLU A 60 2.92 2.84 8.10
N CYS A 61 2.05 3.19 7.15
CA CYS A 61 1.97 4.54 6.61
C CYS A 61 1.37 5.50 7.64
N SER A 62 2.00 6.66 7.78
CA SER A 62 1.37 7.81 8.42
C SER A 62 0.12 8.26 7.65
N LYS A 63 -0.70 9.12 8.27
CA LYS A 63 -1.90 9.69 7.62
C LYS A 63 -1.56 10.49 6.35
N GLU A 64 -0.43 11.20 6.36
CA GLU A 64 0.00 12.00 5.22
C GLU A 64 0.51 11.12 4.07
N GLU A 65 1.27 10.06 4.38
CA GLU A 65 1.70 9.09 3.36
C GLU A 65 0.51 8.34 2.76
N ALA A 66 -0.46 7.93 3.58
CA ALA A 66 -1.67 7.27 3.11
C ALA A 66 -2.51 8.22 2.24
N TYR A 67 -2.64 9.49 2.62
CA TYR A 67 -3.30 10.51 1.80
C TYR A 67 -2.59 10.73 0.45
N ALA A 68 -1.26 10.63 0.44
CA ALA A 68 -0.47 10.64 -0.79
C ALA A 68 -0.49 9.31 -1.56
N LEU A 69 -1.24 8.30 -1.08
CA LEU A 69 -1.38 6.96 -1.67
C LEU A 69 -0.07 6.15 -1.73
N SER A 70 0.80 6.26 -0.72
CA SER A 70 2.08 5.55 -0.68
C SER A 70 1.95 4.02 -0.76
N THR A 71 0.81 3.43 -0.36
CA THR A 71 0.56 1.98 -0.50
C THR A 71 0.38 1.56 -1.95
N ASN A 72 0.11 2.48 -2.87
CA ASN A 72 -0.33 2.20 -4.24
C ASN A 72 0.87 2.02 -5.20
N VAL A 73 1.71 1.03 -4.89
CA VAL A 73 2.91 0.64 -5.65
C VAL A 73 2.66 -0.55 -6.56
N PHE A 74 3.53 -0.78 -7.54
CA PHE A 74 3.40 -1.91 -8.46
C PHE A 74 4.53 -2.94 -8.30
N SER A 75 4.21 -4.10 -7.71
CA SER A 75 5.13 -5.24 -7.66
C SER A 75 5.18 -5.97 -9.02
N VAL A 76 6.39 -6.01 -9.59
CA VAL A 76 6.70 -6.63 -10.89
C VAL A 76 7.09 -8.09 -10.70
N SER A 77 7.87 -8.38 -9.66
CA SER A 77 8.34 -9.71 -9.30
C SER A 77 8.44 -9.84 -7.76
N PRO A 78 8.80 -11.02 -7.22
CA PRO A 78 9.03 -11.19 -5.78
C PRO A 78 10.11 -10.27 -5.19
N THR A 79 11.00 -9.70 -6.02
CA THR A 79 12.11 -8.85 -5.55
C THR A 79 12.12 -7.46 -6.18
N GLN A 80 11.18 -7.15 -7.10
CA GLN A 80 11.17 -5.90 -7.86
C GLN A 80 9.85 -5.15 -7.70
N VAL A 81 9.96 -3.84 -7.47
CA VAL A 81 8.81 -2.95 -7.27
C VAL A 81 9.01 -1.59 -7.94
N ILE A 82 7.94 -1.07 -8.54
CA ILE A 82 7.89 0.29 -9.09
C ILE A 82 7.18 1.19 -8.09
N VAL A 83 7.78 2.33 -7.77
CA VAL A 83 7.31 3.29 -6.77
C VAL A 83 7.39 4.70 -7.36
N ALA A 84 6.45 5.58 -6.99
CA ALA A 84 6.56 7.00 -7.31
C ALA A 84 7.81 7.58 -6.62
N ASP A 85 8.60 8.38 -7.34
CA ASP A 85 9.89 8.90 -6.89
C ASP A 85 9.82 9.82 -5.65
N THR A 86 8.63 10.31 -5.31
CA THR A 86 8.38 11.17 -4.15
C THR A 86 8.37 10.46 -2.80
N PHE A 87 8.25 9.12 -2.73
CA PHE A 87 8.06 8.38 -1.47
C PHE A 87 9.36 7.91 -0.83
N ILE A 88 10.19 8.86 -0.37
CA ILE A 88 11.54 8.59 0.14
C ILE A 88 11.55 7.54 1.26
N SER A 89 10.74 7.70 2.31
CA SER A 89 10.71 6.76 3.44
C SER A 89 10.29 5.33 3.04
N LEU A 90 9.36 5.20 2.11
CA LEU A 90 8.94 3.91 1.57
C LEU A 90 10.05 3.27 0.72
N ILE A 91 10.70 4.07 -0.12
CA ILE A 91 11.83 3.62 -0.95
C ILE A 91 12.97 3.12 -0.06
N ASP A 92 13.30 3.85 1.01
CA ASP A 92 14.34 3.47 1.97
C ASP A 92 13.98 2.16 2.68
N TRP A 93 12.73 2.00 3.13
CA TRP A 93 12.27 0.76 3.76
C TRP A 93 12.34 -0.44 2.81
N LEU A 94 11.85 -0.29 1.57
CA LEU A 94 11.91 -1.34 0.55
C LEU A 94 13.36 -1.73 0.24
N THR A 95 14.24 -0.74 0.06
CA THR A 95 15.66 -0.96 -0.22
C THR A 95 16.36 -1.66 0.95
N SER A 96 16.01 -1.30 2.20
CA SER A 96 16.53 -1.96 3.40
C SER A 96 16.11 -3.43 3.54
N LYS A 97 15.10 -3.85 2.77
CA LYS A 97 14.57 -5.21 2.69
C LYS A 97 15.02 -5.94 1.41
N ASP A 98 16.12 -5.48 0.79
CA ASP A 98 16.73 -6.05 -0.41
C ASP A 98 15.81 -6.07 -1.65
N MET A 99 14.80 -5.19 -1.70
CA MET A 99 13.98 -5.01 -2.90
C MET A 99 14.72 -4.11 -3.91
N GLU A 100 14.65 -4.47 -5.19
CA GLU A 100 15.03 -3.59 -6.28
C GLU A 100 13.88 -2.60 -6.58
N VAL A 101 14.13 -1.31 -6.35
CA VAL A 101 13.12 -0.24 -6.45
C VAL A 101 13.33 0.60 -7.71
N PHE A 102 12.37 0.51 -8.64
CA PHE A 102 12.30 1.36 -9.82
C PHE A 102 11.49 2.63 -9.52
N LYS A 103 12.17 3.77 -9.46
CA LYS A 103 11.56 5.07 -9.19
C LYS A 103 11.02 5.68 -10.48
N VAL A 104 9.79 6.20 -10.46
CA VAL A 104 9.14 6.83 -11.62
C VAL A 104 8.49 8.15 -11.21
N PRO A 105 8.68 9.25 -11.97
CA PRO A 105 7.95 10.51 -11.73
C PRO A 105 6.48 10.33 -12.10
N TYR A 106 5.64 9.99 -11.11
CA TYR A 106 4.23 9.60 -11.30
C TYR A 106 3.24 10.46 -10.49
N SER A 107 3.66 11.65 -10.08
CA SER A 107 2.94 12.52 -9.14
C SER A 107 1.64 13.12 -9.69
N GLU A 108 1.47 13.25 -11.01
CA GLU A 108 0.27 13.85 -11.59
C GLU A 108 -0.98 12.98 -11.45
N ILE A 109 -0.81 11.65 -11.39
CA ILE A 109 -1.93 10.70 -11.34
C ILE A 109 -2.64 10.72 -9.98
N VAL A 110 -1.93 11.07 -8.90
CA VAL A 110 -2.51 11.17 -7.55
C VAL A 110 -3.68 12.16 -7.49
N LYS A 111 -3.67 13.18 -8.36
CA LYS A 111 -4.74 14.19 -8.46
C LYS A 111 -6.09 13.57 -8.86
N MET A 112 -6.06 12.37 -9.46
CA MET A 112 -7.24 11.58 -9.85
C MET A 112 -7.61 10.51 -8.81
N GLY A 113 -6.93 10.45 -7.66
CA GLY A 113 -7.22 9.50 -6.59
C GLY A 113 -6.65 8.09 -6.78
N GLY A 114 -5.58 7.94 -7.59
CA GLY A 114 -4.89 6.67 -7.79
C GLY A 114 -3.42 6.84 -8.13
N LEU A 115 -2.65 5.74 -8.08
CA LEU A 115 -1.27 5.66 -8.57
C LEU A 115 -1.06 4.33 -9.32
N LEU A 116 0.14 3.75 -9.22
CA LEU A 116 0.61 2.64 -10.03
C LEU A 116 -0.26 1.39 -9.88
N ARG A 117 -0.75 1.07 -8.68
CA ARG A 117 -1.60 -0.10 -8.49
C ARG A 117 -2.98 0.10 -9.10
N CYS A 118 -3.55 1.30 -8.95
CA CYS A 118 -4.84 1.66 -9.54
C CYS A 118 -4.79 1.73 -11.09
N SER A 119 -3.63 2.07 -11.67
CA SER A 119 -3.46 2.22 -13.11
C SER A 119 -2.92 0.96 -13.82
N THR A 120 -2.77 -0.16 -13.10
CA THR A 120 -2.28 -1.43 -13.64
C THR A 120 -3.23 -2.59 -13.34
N MET A 121 -3.28 -3.59 -14.22
CA MET A 121 -4.04 -4.82 -14.01
C MET A 121 -3.26 -6.03 -14.54
N PRO A 122 -2.44 -6.68 -13.69
CA PRO A 122 -1.67 -7.84 -14.08
C PRO A 122 -2.59 -9.00 -14.45
N LEU A 123 -2.55 -9.43 -15.72
CA LEU A 123 -3.40 -10.50 -16.23
C LEU A 123 -2.83 -11.89 -15.94
N LYS A 124 -1.52 -11.99 -15.74
CA LYS A 124 -0.80 -13.23 -15.45
C LYS A 124 0.32 -12.97 -14.44
N ARG A 125 0.43 -13.86 -13.46
CA ARG A 125 1.54 -13.95 -12.50
C ARG A 125 1.81 -15.43 -12.29
N ASP A 126 3.07 -15.84 -12.42
CA ASP A 126 3.53 -17.22 -12.26
C ASP A 126 4.21 -17.40 -10.90
#